data_AF-A0A838DQ48-F1
#
_entry.id   AF-A0A838DQ48-F1
#
_cell.length_a   1.000
_cell.length_b   1.000
_cell.length_c   1.000
_cell.angle_alpha   90.00
_cell.angle_beta   90.00
_cell.angle_gamma   90.00
#
_symmetry.space_group_name_H-M   'P 1'
#
loop_
_entity.id
_entity.type
_entity.pdbx_description
1 polymer ?
#
loop_
_entity_poly.entity_id
_entity_poly.type
_entity_poly.pdbx_seq_one_letter_code
_entity_poly.pdbx_strand_id
1 'polypeptide(L)'
;MPQIFAISGLIALIVCIVSLVALHLLPGKFQPIRDPVSYYIASRYGRLYQVQASASGISAFCLLAVFITLNVTLPVAGLIALGCYGLARICIVVFPADVHTTRTRSGIIHGILAVITFASIATATGVLTNHIEALARWHELVGWLDAANILTFVASVLFLVVSIVRRLHPIMGVVERGIYVGGLLWLGLVLLFAVL
;
A
#
# COMPACT_ATOMS: atom_id res chain seq x y z
N MET A 1 -20.93 1.16 14.24
CA MET A 1 -20.39 -0.20 14.04
C MET A 1 -18.96 -0.15 13.47
N PRO A 2 -18.00 0.51 14.15
CA PRO A 2 -16.63 0.63 13.64
C PRO A 2 -15.91 -0.73 13.54
N GLN A 3 -16.23 -1.66 14.44
CA GLN A 3 -15.63 -2.99 14.51
C GLN A 3 -15.87 -3.83 13.24
N ILE A 4 -17.03 -3.72 12.59
CA ILE A 4 -17.31 -4.46 11.35
C ILE A 4 -16.33 -4.00 10.26
N PHE A 5 -16.18 -2.69 10.08
CA PHE A 5 -15.23 -2.15 9.11
C PHE A 5 -13.79 -2.49 9.46
N ALA A 6 -13.41 -2.42 10.74
CA ALA A 6 -12.07 -2.79 11.19
C ALA A 6 -11.75 -4.26 10.91
N ILE A 7 -12.66 -5.18 11.25
CA ILE A 7 -12.53 -6.63 10.99
C ILE A 7 -12.47 -6.90 9.48
N SER A 8 -13.37 -6.31 8.68
CA SER A 8 -13.33 -6.47 7.22
C SER A 8 -12.01 -5.94 6.63
N GLY A 9 -11.52 -4.82 7.14
CA GLY A 9 -10.24 -4.22 6.75
C GLY A 9 -9.05 -5.12 7.08
N LEU A 10 -9.06 -5.76 8.25
CA LEU A 10 -8.04 -6.75 8.66
C LEU A 10 -8.08 -8.00 7.80
N ILE A 11 -9.27 -8.54 7.51
CA ILE A 11 -9.42 -9.70 6.61
C ILE A 11 -8.85 -9.36 5.22
N ALA A 12 -9.21 -8.21 4.66
CA ALA A 12 -8.67 -7.75 3.39
C ALA A 12 -7.14 -7.58 3.45
N LEU A 13 -6.61 -7.03 4.55
CA LEU A 13 -5.17 -6.89 4.74
C LEU A 13 -4.45 -8.24 4.82
N ILE A 14 -5.02 -9.22 5.53
CA ILE A 14 -4.49 -10.59 5.61
C ILE A 14 -4.48 -11.23 4.23
N VAL A 15 -5.58 -11.11 3.46
CA VAL A 15 -5.65 -11.59 2.08
C VAL A 15 -4.57 -10.94 1.21
N CYS A 16 -4.35 -9.63 1.37
CA CYS A 16 -3.26 -8.91 0.70
C CYS A 16 -1.89 -9.50 1.07
N ILE A 17 -1.57 -9.64 2.36
CA ILE A 17 -0.27 -10.14 2.84
C ILE A 17 -0.05 -11.59 2.37
N VAL A 18 -1.03 -12.48 2.54
CA VAL A 18 -0.94 -13.88 2.13
C VAL A 18 -0.73 -13.97 0.62
N SER A 19 -1.45 -13.19 -0.18
CA SER A 19 -1.28 -13.17 -1.64
C SER A 19 0.11 -12.66 -2.02
N LEU A 20 0.60 -11.63 -1.34
CA LEU A 20 1.95 -11.10 -1.55
C LEU A 20 3.02 -12.14 -1.21
N VAL A 21 2.93 -12.79 -0.05
CA VAL A 21 3.86 -13.84 0.37
C VAL A 21 3.81 -15.02 -0.61
N ALA A 22 2.62 -15.46 -1.01
CA ALA A 22 2.46 -16.52 -1.99
C ALA A 22 3.15 -16.21 -3.32
N LEU A 23 3.06 -14.97 -3.82
CA LEU A 23 3.77 -14.54 -5.04
C LEU A 23 5.30 -14.65 -4.93
N HIS A 24 5.86 -14.58 -3.72
CA HIS A 24 7.31 -14.72 -3.50
C HIS A 24 7.75 -16.18 -3.33
N LEU A 25 6.86 -17.05 -2.84
CA LEU A 25 7.15 -18.45 -2.62
C LEU A 25 6.87 -19.32 -3.85
N LEU A 26 5.92 -18.92 -4.69
CA LEU A 26 5.53 -19.66 -5.87
C LEU A 26 6.61 -19.55 -6.98
N PRO A 27 6.83 -20.60 -7.77
CA PRO A 27 7.85 -20.60 -8.83
C PRO A 27 7.61 -19.46 -9.83
N GLY A 28 8.53 -18.50 -9.88
CA GLY A 28 8.40 -17.30 -10.70
C GLY A 28 9.69 -16.95 -11.42
N LYS A 29 9.57 -16.19 -12.52
CA LYS A 29 10.71 -15.66 -13.29
C LYS A 29 11.25 -14.32 -12.75
N PHE A 30 10.55 -13.73 -11.77
CA PHE A 30 10.85 -12.40 -11.23
C PHE A 30 11.71 -12.50 -9.97
N GLN A 31 12.74 -11.67 -9.90
CA GLN A 31 13.70 -11.59 -8.80
C GLN A 31 13.23 -10.56 -7.78
N PRO A 32 12.99 -10.94 -6.50
CA PRO A 32 12.43 -10.01 -5.50
C PRO A 32 13.25 -8.74 -5.23
N ILE A 33 14.56 -8.79 -5.49
CA ILE A 33 15.44 -7.64 -5.28
C ILE A 33 15.29 -6.63 -6.42
N ARG A 34 15.19 -7.11 -7.66
CA ARG A 34 15.24 -6.28 -8.86
C ARG A 34 13.87 -5.90 -9.36
N ASP A 35 12.95 -6.85 -9.39
CA ASP A 35 11.68 -6.71 -10.09
C ASP A 35 10.61 -6.14 -9.16
N PRO A 36 9.87 -5.12 -9.62
CA PRO A 36 8.73 -4.59 -8.89
C PRO A 36 7.64 -5.66 -8.72
N VAL A 37 6.90 -5.58 -7.62
CA VAL A 37 5.78 -6.50 -7.30
C VAL A 37 4.72 -6.46 -8.40
N SER A 38 4.53 -5.30 -9.04
CA SER A 38 3.58 -5.17 -10.14
C SER A 38 3.87 -6.06 -11.35
N TYR A 39 5.12 -6.51 -11.54
CA TYR A 39 5.46 -7.43 -12.64
C TYR A 39 4.82 -8.81 -12.48
N TYR A 40 4.48 -9.22 -11.25
CA TYR A 40 3.78 -10.48 -11.03
C TYR A 40 2.44 -10.57 -11.77
N ILE A 41 1.83 -9.45 -12.17
CA ILE A 41 0.61 -9.45 -13.00
C ILE A 41 0.81 -10.20 -14.34
N ALA A 42 2.03 -10.18 -14.88
CA ALA A 42 2.39 -10.86 -16.13
C ALA A 42 2.86 -12.32 -15.91
N SER A 43 2.81 -12.82 -14.67
CA SER A 43 3.14 -14.21 -14.35
C SER A 43 1.91 -15.13 -14.49
N ARG A 44 2.16 -16.45 -14.43
CA ARG A 44 1.10 -17.46 -14.28
C ARG A 44 0.18 -17.20 -13.07
N TYR A 45 0.70 -16.52 -12.05
CA TYR A 45 0.01 -16.20 -10.80
C TYR A 45 -0.49 -14.75 -10.76
N GLY A 46 -0.65 -14.07 -11.91
CA GLY A 46 -1.06 -12.66 -11.98
C GLY A 46 -2.37 -12.34 -11.25
N ARG A 47 -3.28 -13.31 -11.12
CA ARG A 47 -4.50 -13.16 -10.30
C ARG A 47 -4.19 -12.92 -8.82
N LEU A 48 -3.14 -13.53 -8.26
CA LEU A 48 -2.74 -13.27 -6.88
C LEU A 48 -2.27 -11.83 -6.71
N TYR A 49 -1.61 -11.23 -7.71
CA TYR A 49 -1.28 -9.81 -7.69
C TYR A 49 -2.54 -8.94 -7.72
N GLN A 50 -3.51 -9.28 -8.57
CA GLN A 50 -4.78 -8.54 -8.64
C GLN A 50 -5.54 -8.61 -7.31
N VAL A 51 -5.60 -9.79 -6.69
CA VAL A 51 -6.19 -9.99 -5.35
C VAL A 51 -5.42 -9.17 -4.32
N GLN A 52 -4.09 -9.24 -4.32
CA GLN A 52 -3.24 -8.47 -3.41
C GLN A 52 -3.50 -6.97 -3.51
N ALA A 53 -3.58 -6.44 -4.73
CA ALA A 53 -3.80 -5.02 -4.97
C ALA A 53 -5.20 -4.56 -4.61
N SER A 54 -6.24 -5.26 -5.07
CA SER A 54 -7.61 -4.93 -4.68
C SER A 54 -7.82 -5.02 -3.17
N ALA A 55 -7.28 -6.06 -2.52
CA ALA A 55 -7.45 -6.27 -1.09
C ALA A 55 -6.77 -5.19 -0.25
N SER A 56 -5.60 -4.69 -0.66
CA SER A 56 -4.97 -3.54 0.03
C SER A 56 -5.80 -2.27 -0.14
N GLY A 57 -6.43 -2.07 -1.31
CA GLY A 57 -7.32 -0.93 -1.53
C GLY A 57 -8.60 -0.99 -0.71
N ILE A 58 -9.21 -2.18 -0.61
CA ILE A 58 -10.38 -2.45 0.24
C ILE A 58 -10.04 -2.19 1.71
N SER A 59 -8.87 -2.64 2.18
CA SER A 59 -8.42 -2.41 3.55
C SER A 59 -8.33 -0.92 3.90
N ALA A 60 -7.84 -0.08 2.98
CA ALA A 60 -7.80 1.36 3.15
C ALA A 60 -9.20 2.01 3.22
N PHE A 61 -10.15 1.57 2.38
CA PHE A 61 -11.53 2.06 2.46
C PHE A 61 -12.24 1.62 3.74
N CYS A 62 -11.97 0.40 4.21
CA CYS A 62 -12.44 -0.05 5.51
C CYS A 62 -11.90 0.84 6.64
N LEU A 63 -10.62 1.23 6.59
CA LEU A 63 -10.04 2.14 7.57
C LEU A 63 -10.67 3.54 7.50
N LEU A 64 -10.95 4.06 6.30
CA LEU A 64 -11.71 5.32 6.16
C LEU A 64 -13.10 5.22 6.82
N ALA A 65 -13.82 4.12 6.60
CA ALA A 65 -15.12 3.89 7.22
C ALA A 65 -15.01 3.80 8.76
N VAL A 66 -13.92 3.22 9.30
CA VAL A 66 -13.63 3.25 10.74
C VAL A 66 -13.54 4.70 11.23
N PHE A 67 -12.73 5.55 10.59
CA PHE A 67 -12.57 6.95 11.03
C PHE A 67 -13.89 7.74 10.97
N ILE A 68 -14.67 7.56 9.90
CA ILE A 68 -16.00 8.18 9.76
C ILE A 68 -16.93 7.71 10.87
N THR A 69 -16.99 6.40 11.14
CA THR A 69 -17.92 5.85 12.14
C THR A 69 -17.51 6.12 13.59
N LEU A 70 -16.23 6.34 13.85
CA LEU A 70 -15.74 6.81 15.16
C LEU A 70 -15.88 8.33 15.33
N ASN A 71 -16.26 9.06 14.27
CA ASN A 71 -16.39 10.51 14.26
C ASN A 71 -15.12 11.22 14.78
N VAL A 72 -13.95 10.68 14.43
CA VAL A 72 -12.66 11.29 14.79
C VAL A 72 -12.35 12.46 13.88
N THR A 73 -11.93 13.58 14.46
CA THR A 73 -11.49 14.75 13.68
C THR A 73 -10.04 14.53 13.23
N LEU A 74 -9.88 14.19 11.95
CA LEU A 74 -8.58 13.99 11.31
C LEU A 74 -8.39 14.97 10.16
N PRO A 75 -7.14 15.30 9.78
CA PRO A 75 -6.89 16.19 8.64
C PRO A 75 -7.48 15.63 7.34
N VAL A 76 -8.28 16.46 6.67
CA VAL A 76 -8.96 16.10 5.40
C VAL A 76 -7.97 15.63 4.33
N ALA A 77 -6.79 16.26 4.25
CA ALA A 77 -5.76 15.88 3.27
C ALA A 77 -5.30 14.43 3.44
N GLY A 78 -5.12 13.96 4.68
CA GLY A 78 -4.73 12.58 4.96
C GLY A 78 -5.84 11.58 4.63
N LEU A 79 -7.10 11.93 4.90
CA LEU A 79 -8.26 11.11 4.54
C LEU A 79 -8.45 11.01 3.02
N ILE A 80 -8.29 12.12 2.30
CA ILE A 80 -8.33 12.12 0.82
C ILE A 80 -7.20 11.26 0.28
N ALA A 81 -5.97 11.40 0.80
CA ALA A 81 -4.84 10.59 0.38
C ALA A 81 -5.10 9.09 0.63
N LEU A 82 -5.65 8.70 1.78
CA LEU A 82 -6.00 7.30 2.05
C LEU A 82 -7.05 6.78 1.05
N GLY A 83 -8.03 7.61 0.68
CA GLY A 83 -9.02 7.28 -0.34
C GLY A 83 -8.43 7.15 -1.74
N CYS A 84 -7.52 8.06 -2.13
CA CYS A 84 -6.77 7.99 -3.38
C CYS A 84 -5.91 6.73 -3.46
N TYR A 85 -5.25 6.35 -2.36
CA TYR A 85 -4.55 5.07 -2.27
C TYR A 85 -5.50 3.89 -2.51
N GLY A 86 -6.63 3.85 -1.81
CA GLY A 86 -7.63 2.80 -1.96
C GLY A 86 -8.11 2.65 -3.40
N LEU A 87 -8.50 3.77 -4.01
CA LEU A 87 -9.00 3.82 -5.38
C LEU A 87 -7.92 3.41 -6.40
N ALA A 88 -6.73 3.98 -6.29
CA ALA A 88 -5.63 3.67 -7.20
C ALA A 88 -5.26 2.18 -7.17
N ARG A 89 -5.24 1.56 -5.98
CA ARG A 89 -4.98 0.13 -5.81
C ARG A 89 -6.04 -0.77 -6.44
N ILE A 90 -7.32 -0.38 -6.40
CA ILE A 90 -8.37 -1.12 -7.09
C ILE A 90 -8.27 -0.91 -8.61
N CYS A 91 -7.99 0.30 -9.07
CA CYS A 91 -7.89 0.60 -10.50
C CYS A 91 -6.64 -0.04 -11.14
N ILE A 92 -5.52 -0.15 -10.44
CA ILE A 92 -4.24 -0.59 -11.05
C ILE A 92 -4.28 -2.03 -11.58
N VAL A 93 -5.23 -2.85 -11.11
CA VAL A 93 -5.31 -4.28 -11.46
C VAL A 93 -5.77 -4.55 -12.90
N VAL A 94 -6.41 -3.56 -13.54
CA VAL A 94 -6.90 -3.65 -14.92
C VAL A 94 -5.90 -3.08 -15.93
N PHE A 95 -4.82 -2.46 -15.46
CA PHE A 95 -3.76 -1.90 -16.29
C PHE A 95 -2.44 -2.62 -15.98
N PRO A 96 -2.09 -3.71 -16.67
CA PRO A 96 -0.79 -4.36 -16.52
C PRO A 96 0.38 -3.42 -16.76
N ALA A 97 1.45 -3.62 -15.97
CA ALA A 97 2.72 -2.94 -16.11
C ALA A 97 3.49 -3.46 -17.34
N ASP A 98 4.27 -2.59 -17.97
CA ASP A 98 5.20 -3.02 -19.02
C ASP A 98 6.41 -3.73 -18.39
N VAL A 99 6.55 -5.02 -18.69
CA VAL A 99 7.69 -5.85 -18.25
C VAL A 99 8.88 -5.74 -19.23
N HIS A 100 8.62 -5.30 -20.45
CA HIS A 100 9.62 -5.13 -21.51
C HIS A 100 9.78 -3.66 -21.88
N THR A 101 10.76 -3.35 -22.73
CA THR A 101 11.16 -1.97 -23.07
C THR A 101 10.12 -1.19 -23.88
N THR A 102 9.13 -1.86 -24.45
CA THR A 102 8.08 -1.21 -25.24
C THR A 102 7.04 -0.62 -24.32
N ARG A 103 6.92 0.71 -24.36
CA ARG A 103 5.95 1.45 -23.56
C ARG A 103 4.55 1.34 -24.17
N THR A 104 3.59 0.85 -23.41
CA THR A 104 2.18 0.73 -23.82
C THR A 104 1.30 1.75 -23.10
N ARG A 105 0.10 2.01 -23.63
CA ARG A 105 -0.90 2.85 -22.93
C ARG A 105 -1.25 2.27 -21.55
N SER A 106 -1.37 0.94 -21.46
CA SER A 106 -1.61 0.25 -20.19
C SER A 106 -0.48 0.50 -19.20
N GLY A 107 0.77 0.31 -19.61
CA GLY A 107 1.93 0.53 -18.74
C GLY A 107 2.09 1.99 -18.33
N ILE A 108 1.72 2.96 -19.18
CA ILE A 108 1.65 4.38 -18.81
C ILE A 108 0.62 4.60 -17.69
N ILE A 109 -0.61 4.11 -17.87
CA ILE A 109 -1.67 4.25 -16.87
C ILE A 109 -1.26 3.55 -15.56
N HIS A 110 -0.69 2.36 -15.65
CA HIS A 110 -0.13 1.64 -14.50
C HIS A 110 0.90 2.48 -13.76
N GLY A 111 1.87 3.05 -14.47
CA GLY A 111 2.90 3.90 -13.87
C GLY A 111 2.32 5.12 -13.15
N ILE A 112 1.32 5.77 -13.74
CA ILE A 112 0.61 6.89 -13.11
C ILE A 112 -0.11 6.42 -11.83
N LEU A 113 -0.84 5.30 -11.90
CA LEU A 113 -1.54 4.73 -10.75
C LEU A 113 -0.57 4.27 -9.65
N ALA A 114 0.61 3.77 -10.00
CA ALA A 114 1.67 3.41 -9.05
C ALA A 114 2.20 4.65 -8.32
N VAL A 115 2.48 5.75 -9.04
CA VAL A 115 2.89 7.03 -8.44
C VAL A 115 1.80 7.56 -7.51
N ILE A 116 0.54 7.57 -7.96
CA ILE A 116 -0.60 7.98 -7.13
C ILE A 116 -0.68 7.11 -5.88
N THR A 117 -0.58 5.79 -6.02
CA THR A 117 -0.61 4.84 -4.90
C THR A 117 0.46 5.16 -3.87
N PHE A 118 1.73 5.25 -4.29
CA PHE A 118 2.86 5.39 -3.36
C PHE A 118 2.96 6.78 -2.73
N ALA A 119 2.65 7.83 -3.49
CA ALA A 119 2.55 9.18 -2.96
C ALA A 119 1.38 9.31 -1.98
N SER A 120 0.23 8.72 -2.31
CA SER A 120 -0.96 8.78 -1.47
C SER A 120 -0.77 8.05 -0.14
N ILE A 121 -0.19 6.84 -0.12
CA ILE A 121 0.04 6.14 1.16
C ILE A 121 1.09 6.83 2.02
N ALA A 122 2.17 7.36 1.41
CA ALA A 122 3.16 8.16 2.14
C ALA A 122 2.54 9.45 2.73
N THR A 123 1.64 10.10 1.98
CA THR A 123 0.93 11.30 2.45
C THR A 123 -0.07 10.97 3.55
N ALA A 124 -0.86 9.89 3.38
CA ALA A 124 -1.83 9.45 4.36
C ALA A 124 -1.15 9.11 5.69
N THR A 125 -0.11 8.27 5.66
CA THR A 125 0.68 7.93 6.86
C THR A 125 1.34 9.17 7.47
N GLY A 126 2.01 10.01 6.68
CA GLY A 126 2.68 11.21 7.19
C GLY A 126 1.75 12.25 7.83
N VAL A 127 0.56 12.45 7.27
CA VAL A 127 -0.40 13.44 7.78
C VAL A 127 -1.22 12.90 8.97
N LEU A 128 -1.60 11.63 8.92
CA LEU A 128 -2.54 11.06 9.90
C LEU A 128 -1.85 10.55 11.17
N THR A 129 -0.58 10.12 11.10
CA THR A 129 0.10 9.43 12.23
C THR A 129 0.02 10.23 13.54
N ASN A 130 0.54 11.45 13.57
CA ASN A 130 0.56 12.27 14.80
C ASN A 130 -0.85 12.52 15.37
N HIS A 131 -1.85 12.64 14.49
CA HIS A 131 -3.24 12.87 14.90
C HIS A 131 -3.88 11.61 15.48
N ILE A 132 -3.55 10.43 14.93
CA ILE A 132 -4.00 9.14 15.44
C ILE A 132 -3.33 8.81 16.78
N GLU A 133 -2.03 9.04 16.89
CA GLU A 133 -1.24 8.81 18.12
C GLU A 133 -1.68 9.69 19.30
N ALA A 134 -2.24 10.87 19.02
CA ALA A 134 -2.83 11.76 20.02
C ALA A 134 -4.16 11.23 20.58
N LEU A 135 -4.81 10.26 19.92
CA LEU A 135 -6.05 9.65 20.40
C LEU A 135 -5.72 8.53 21.39
N ALA A 136 -6.40 8.54 22.54
CA ALA A 136 -6.17 7.56 23.63
C ALA A 136 -6.18 6.10 23.15
N ARG A 137 -7.02 5.78 22.16
CA ARG A 137 -7.16 4.42 21.59
C ARG A 137 -5.88 3.90 20.91
N TRP A 138 -5.06 4.76 20.30
CA TRP A 138 -3.86 4.35 19.56
C TRP A 138 -2.56 4.85 20.22
N HIS A 139 -2.65 5.41 21.42
CA HIS A 139 -1.48 5.99 22.11
C HIS A 139 -0.38 4.95 22.40
N GLU A 140 -0.75 3.70 22.65
CA GLU A 140 0.22 2.61 22.87
C GLU A 140 1.02 2.23 21.61
N LEU A 141 0.57 2.69 20.43
CA LEU A 141 1.23 2.45 19.15
C LEU A 141 2.19 3.57 18.73
N VAL A 142 2.37 4.58 19.59
CA VAL A 142 3.38 5.62 19.39
C VAL A 142 4.74 4.98 19.12
N GLY A 143 5.47 5.47 18.13
CA GLY A 143 6.75 4.90 17.70
C GLY A 143 6.61 3.75 16.68
N TRP A 144 5.63 2.86 16.81
CA TRP A 144 5.35 1.85 15.79
C TRP A 144 4.70 2.46 14.55
N LEU A 145 3.73 3.36 14.74
CA LEU A 145 3.13 4.11 13.65
C LEU A 145 4.13 5.07 13.01
N ASP A 146 4.95 5.75 13.82
CA ASP A 146 6.08 6.55 13.33
C ASP A 146 7.08 5.74 12.50
N ALA A 147 7.53 4.59 12.97
CA ALA A 147 8.46 3.74 12.22
C ALA A 147 7.86 3.28 10.89
N ALA A 148 6.59 2.88 10.89
CA ALA A 148 5.87 2.47 9.69
C ALA A 148 5.70 3.65 8.70
N ASN A 149 5.38 4.84 9.20
CA ASN A 149 5.30 6.09 8.44
C ASN A 149 6.66 6.45 7.81
N ILE A 150 7.73 6.52 8.60
CA ILE A 150 9.09 6.85 8.14
C ILE A 150 9.52 5.87 7.06
N LEU A 151 9.33 4.56 7.27
CA LEU A 151 9.66 3.54 6.28
C LEU A 151 8.87 3.75 4.98
N THR A 152 7.55 3.98 5.08
CA THR A 152 6.69 4.24 3.92
C THR A 152 7.16 5.47 3.15
N PHE A 153 7.41 6.57 3.85
CA PHE A 153 7.84 7.84 3.26
C PHE A 153 9.20 7.70 2.55
N VAL A 154 10.21 7.17 3.25
CA VAL A 154 11.56 6.98 2.69
C VAL A 154 11.51 6.05 1.48
N ALA A 155 10.79 4.92 1.58
CA ALA A 155 10.68 3.97 0.49
C ALA A 155 9.93 4.57 -0.73
N SER A 156 8.88 5.37 -0.52
CA SER A 156 8.16 6.06 -1.61
C SER A 156 9.03 7.11 -2.31
N VAL A 157 9.81 7.88 -1.56
CA VAL A 157 10.78 8.84 -2.13
C VAL A 157 11.86 8.10 -2.92
N LEU A 158 12.44 7.04 -2.34
CA LEU A 158 13.43 6.21 -3.03
C LEU A 158 12.83 5.57 -4.29
N PHE A 159 11.57 5.15 -4.27
CA PHE A 159 10.92 4.57 -5.44
C PHE A 159 10.87 5.56 -6.60
N LEU A 160 10.52 6.82 -6.33
CA LEU A 160 10.55 7.88 -7.34
C LEU A 160 11.95 8.07 -7.92
N VAL A 161 12.98 8.13 -7.05
CA VAL A 161 14.37 8.27 -7.46
C VAL A 161 14.82 7.08 -8.32
N VAL A 162 14.54 5.85 -7.88
CA VAL A 162 14.91 4.62 -8.59
C VAL A 162 14.17 4.50 -9.92
N SER A 163 12.92 4.97 -10.00
CA SER A 163 12.12 4.96 -11.23
C SER A 163 12.66 5.91 -12.31
N ILE A 164 13.39 6.95 -11.92
CA ILE A 164 13.96 7.95 -12.83
C ILE A 164 15.42 7.60 -13.17
N VAL A 165 16.19 7.17 -12.18
CA VAL A 165 17.62 6.91 -12.32
C VAL A 165 17.86 5.46 -12.75
N ARG A 166 18.01 5.24 -14.06
CA ARG A 166 18.20 3.90 -14.68
C ARG A 166 19.26 3.02 -14.00
N ARG A 167 20.35 3.63 -13.49
CA ARG A 167 21.43 2.91 -12.79
C ARG A 167 20.97 2.24 -11.49
N LEU A 168 19.89 2.72 -10.89
CA LEU A 168 19.34 2.20 -9.63
C LEU A 168 18.23 1.17 -9.83
N HIS A 169 17.77 0.92 -11.07
CA HIS A 169 16.74 -0.10 -11.34
C HIS A 169 17.03 -1.48 -10.71
N PRO A 170 18.28 -1.95 -10.55
CA PRO A 170 18.55 -3.23 -9.89
C PRO A 170 18.06 -3.35 -8.43
N ILE A 171 17.69 -2.25 -7.76
CA ILE A 171 17.15 -2.28 -6.38
C ILE A 171 15.65 -1.90 -6.30
N MET A 172 14.99 -1.72 -7.45
CA MET A 172 13.58 -1.30 -7.53
C MET A 172 12.66 -2.22 -6.73
N GLY A 173 12.87 -3.54 -6.84
CA GLY A 173 12.09 -4.53 -6.13
C GLY A 173 12.16 -4.39 -4.61
N VAL A 174 13.35 -4.16 -4.05
CA VAL A 174 13.52 -3.96 -2.59
C VAL A 174 12.82 -2.68 -2.13
N VAL A 175 12.99 -1.59 -2.89
CA VAL A 175 12.43 -0.29 -2.54
C VAL A 175 10.91 -0.34 -2.53
N GLU A 176 10.28 -0.92 -3.55
CA GLU A 176 8.81 -1.08 -3.57
C GLU A 176 8.31 -1.92 -2.39
N ARG A 177 9.04 -2.99 -2.03
CA ARG A 177 8.72 -3.83 -0.87
C ARG A 177 8.81 -3.08 0.44
N GLY A 178 9.74 -2.13 0.57
CA GLY A 178 9.79 -1.21 1.71
C GLY A 178 8.48 -0.43 1.88
N ILE A 179 7.89 0.05 0.78
CA ILE A 179 6.59 0.74 0.80
C ILE A 179 5.48 -0.20 1.27
N TYR A 180 5.44 -1.44 0.77
CA TYR A 180 4.46 -2.42 1.23
C TYR A 180 4.63 -2.74 2.71
N VAL A 181 5.84 -2.97 3.20
CA VAL A 181 6.07 -3.28 4.62
C VAL A 181 5.61 -2.11 5.48
N GLY A 182 6.06 -0.89 5.22
CA GLY A 182 5.65 0.29 5.99
C GLY A 182 4.15 0.55 5.91
N GLY A 183 3.60 0.63 4.70
CA GLY A 183 2.21 1.01 4.49
C GLY A 183 1.22 -0.05 5.01
N LEU A 184 1.49 -1.34 4.78
CA LEU A 184 0.63 -2.42 5.28
C LEU A 184 0.75 -2.58 6.80
N LEU A 185 1.94 -2.40 7.38
CA LEU A 185 2.12 -2.39 8.83
C LEU A 185 1.31 -1.25 9.46
N TRP A 186 1.40 -0.04 8.91
CA TRP A 186 0.64 1.11 9.38
C TRP A 186 -0.87 0.85 9.33
N LEU A 187 -1.39 0.38 8.19
CA LEU A 187 -2.81 0.03 8.05
C LEU A 187 -3.23 -1.04 9.08
N GLY A 188 -2.41 -2.08 9.24
CA GLY A 188 -2.69 -3.18 10.16
C GLY A 188 -2.74 -2.77 11.62
N LEU A 189 -1.78 -1.97 12.07
CA LEU A 189 -1.74 -1.45 13.44
C LEU A 189 -2.97 -0.61 13.76
N VAL A 190 -3.33 0.32 12.86
CA VAL A 190 -4.50 1.20 13.09
C VAL A 190 -5.80 0.39 13.08
N LEU A 191 -5.96 -0.53 12.12
CA LEU A 191 -7.14 -1.40 12.04
C LEU A 191 -7.27 -2.35 13.24
N LEU A 192 -6.16 -2.91 13.72
CA LEU A 192 -6.14 -3.82 14.86
C LEU A 192 -6.65 -3.12 16.13
N PHE A 193 -6.12 -1.93 16.44
CA PHE A 193 -6.53 -1.15 17.61
C PHE A 193 -7.90 -0.45 17.43
N ALA A 194 -8.46 -0.45 16.22
CA ALA A 194 -9.86 -0.10 16.01
C ALA A 194 -10.83 -1.22 16.43
N VAL A 195 -10.35 -2.47 16.53
CA VAL A 195 -11.15 -3.62 17.02
C VAL A 195 -11.09 -3.73 18.54
N LEU A 196 -9.90 -3.54 19.11
CA LEU A 196 -9.64 -3.56 20.56
C LEU A 196 -10.35 -2.40 21.27
#